data_AF-A0A936CPA8-F1
#
_entry.id   AF-A0A936CPA8-F1
#
_cell.length_a   1.000
_cell.length_b   1.000
_cell.length_c   1.000
_cell.angle_alpha   90.00
_cell.angle_beta   90.00
_cell.angle_gamma   90.00
#
_symmetry.space_group_name_H-M   'P 1'
#
loop_
_entity.id
_entity.type
_entity.pdbx_description
1 polymer ?
#
loop_
_entity_poly.entity_id
_entity_poly.type
_entity_poly.pdbx_seq_one_letter_code
_entity_poly.pdbx_strand_id
1 'polypeptide(L)' 'MPSKKPLTIIAQVQAHPGKEAELLAAQQELVAGVVKEPGCLRYELHVSNEKTGRVIFV' A
#
# COMPACT_ATOMS: atom_id res chain seq x y z
N MET A 1 -20.32 -19.48 8.35
CA MET A 1 -19.88 -18.29 9.13
C MET A 1 -18.55 -17.82 8.57
N PRO A 2 -18.31 -16.52 8.39
CA PRO A 2 -17.01 -16.04 7.91
C PRO A 2 -15.89 -16.43 8.89
N SER A 3 -14.70 -16.69 8.36
CA SER A 3 -13.50 -17.01 9.14
C SER A 3 -13.13 -15.83 10.04
N LYS A 4 -12.80 -16.09 11.31
CA LYS A 4 -12.28 -15.07 12.26
C LYS A 4 -10.81 -14.69 12.01
N LYS A 5 -10.15 -15.30 11.02
CA LYS A 5 -8.74 -15.00 10.72
C LYS A 5 -8.62 -13.68 9.95
N PRO A 6 -7.63 -12.84 10.24
CA PRO A 6 -7.33 -11.65 9.44
C PRO A 6 -7.12 -11.97 7.97
N LEU A 7 -7.58 -11.08 7.09
CA LEU A 7 -7.27 -11.12 5.67
C LEU A 7 -5.98 -10.31 5.43
N THR A 8 -4.99 -10.94 4.80
CA THR A 8 -3.78 -10.25 4.33
C THR A 8 -3.89 -10.01 2.82
N ILE A 9 -3.63 -8.78 2.40
CA ILE A 9 -3.61 -8.37 1.00
C ILE A 9 -2.19 -7.88 0.68
N ILE A 10 -1.62 -8.36 -0.42
CA ILE A 10 -0.36 -7.83 -0.95
C ILE A 10 -0.68 -7.16 -2.29
N ALA A 11 -0.72 -5.84 -2.30
CA ALA A 11 -0.97 -5.07 -3.51
C ALA A 11 0.36 -4.59 -4.11
N GLN A 12 0.61 -4.89 -5.38
CA GLN A 12 1.77 -4.41 -6.11
C GLN A 12 1.34 -3.33 -7.10
N VAL A 13 1.95 -2.16 -7.02
CA VAL A 13 1.60 -1.01 -7.86
C VAL A 13 2.84 -0.53 -8.60
N GLN A 14 2.67 -0.16 -9.86
CA GLN A 14 3.73 0.37 -10.72
C GLN A 14 3.32 1.76 -11.19
N ALA A 15 4.18 2.75 -10.95
CA ALA A 15 4.02 4.08 -11.51
C ALA A 15 4.17 4.05 -13.03
N HIS A 16 3.39 4.90 -13.70
CA HIS A 16 3.69 5.31 -15.06
C HIS A 16 5.01 6.10 -15.09
N PRO A 17 5.80 6.05 -16.17
CA PRO A 17 7.06 6.78 -16.27
C PRO A 17 6.87 8.27 -15.99
N GLY A 18 7.69 8.82 -15.08
CA GLY A 18 7.63 10.23 -14.68
C GLY A 18 6.55 10.55 -13.64
N LYS A 19 5.81 9.57 -13.16
CA LYS A 19 4.76 9.70 -12.13
C LYS A 19 5.12 9.03 -10.80
N GLU A 20 6.40 8.68 -10.61
CA GLU A 20 6.87 7.94 -9.44
C GLU A 20 6.66 8.74 -8.13
N ALA A 21 6.98 10.03 -8.14
CA ALA A 21 6.81 10.89 -6.97
C ALA A 21 5.33 11.15 -6.65
N GLU A 22 4.50 11.36 -7.68
CA GLU A 22 3.06 11.56 -7.53
C GLU A 22 2.38 10.30 -6.97
N LEU A 23 2.75 9.12 -7.50
CA LEU A 23 2.29 7.86 -6.95
C LEU A 23 2.72 7.72 -5.49
N LEU A 24 4.00 7.92 -5.17
CA LEU A 24 4.49 7.76 -3.81
C LEU A 24 3.76 8.67 -2.82
N ALA A 25 3.54 9.94 -3.18
CA ALA A 25 2.81 10.89 -2.34
C ALA A 25 1.36 10.45 -2.08
N ALA A 26 0.63 10.05 -3.13
CA ALA A 26 -0.74 9.56 -3.00
C ALA A 26 -0.83 8.29 -2.12
N GLN A 27 0.14 7.39 -2.24
CA GLN A 27 0.19 6.16 -1.46
C GLN A 27 0.50 6.44 0.02
N GLN A 28 1.34 7.44 0.32
CA GLN A 28 1.60 7.85 1.71
C GLN A 28 0.37 8.46 2.37
N GLU A 29 -0.41 9.26 1.63
CA GLU A 29 -1.68 9.81 2.10
C GLU A 29 -2.68 8.70 2.43
N LEU A 30 -2.77 7.67 1.57
CA LEU A 30 -3.60 6.49 1.84
C LEU A 30 -3.22 5.78 3.13
N VAL A 31 -1.92 5.55 3.38
CA VAL A 31 -1.48 4.94 4.65
C VAL A 31 -1.95 5.76 5.85
N ALA A 32 -1.80 7.08 5.81
CA ALA A 32 -2.16 7.96 6.93
C ALA A 32 -3.66 7.94 7.27
N GLY A 33 -4.51 7.66 6.27
CA GLY A 33 -5.95 7.47 6.43
C GLY A 33 -6.32 6.06 6.88
N VAL A 34 -5.91 5.05 6.12
CA VAL A 34 -6.37 3.66 6.25
C VAL A 34 -6.00 3.03 7.59
N VAL A 35 -4.84 3.39 8.16
CA VAL A 35 -4.42 2.87 9.49
C VAL A 35 -5.38 3.26 10.62
N LYS A 36 -6.26 4.25 10.41
CA LYS A 36 -7.26 4.71 11.39
C LYS A 36 -8.61 4.02 11.19
N GLU A 37 -8.78 3.24 10.13
CA GLU A 37 -10.05 2.60 9.83
C GLU A 37 -10.34 1.43 10.80
N PRO A 38 -11.57 1.32 11.33
CA PRO A 38 -11.96 0.19 12.16
C PRO A 38 -11.80 -1.14 11.41
N GLY A 39 -11.02 -2.06 11.99
CA GLY A 39 -10.77 -3.37 11.40
C GLY A 39 -9.52 -3.44 10.52
N CYS A 40 -8.85 -2.31 10.24
CA CYS A 40 -7.51 -2.33 9.70
C CYS A 40 -6.52 -2.84 10.78
N LEU A 41 -5.87 -3.97 10.51
CA LEU A 41 -4.88 -4.53 11.44
C LEU A 41 -3.44 -4.16 11.06
N ARG A 42 -3.18 -4.03 9.75
CA ARG A 42 -1.88 -3.66 9.17
C ARG A 42 -2.13 -3.01 7.82
N TYR A 43 -1.41 -1.93 7.56
CA TYR A 43 -1.40 -1.26 6.26
C TYR A 43 -0.09 -0.48 6.11
N GLU A 44 0.87 -1.06 5.41
CA GLU A 44 2.23 -0.56 5.29
C GLU A 44 2.62 -0.37 3.83
N LEU A 45 3.27 0.76 3.54
CA LEU A 45 3.81 1.08 2.23
C LEU A 45 5.30 0.75 2.16
N HIS A 46 5.67 -0.01 1.14
CA HIS A 46 7.05 -0.35 0.82
C HIS A 46 7.41 0.17 -0.57
N VAL A 47 8.64 0.67 -0.74
CA VAL A 47 9.18 1.07 -2.04
C VAL A 47 10.17 0.00 -2.49
N SER A 48 10.10 -0.41 -3.77
CA SER A 48 11.02 -1.41 -4.30
C SER A 48 12.42 -0.83 -4.50
N ASN A 49 13.43 -1.54 -4.01
CA ASN A 49 14.84 -1.22 -4.25
C ASN A 49 15.34 -1.73 -5.60
N GLU A 50 14.61 -2.64 -6.24
CA GLU A 50 15.02 -3.32 -7.49
C GLU A 50 14.32 -2.76 -8.72
N LYS A 51 13.11 -2.21 -8.55
CA LYS A 51 12.30 -1.70 -9.66
C LYS A 51 11.80 -0.29 -9.39
N THR A 52 12.33 0.68 -10.13
CA THR A 52 11.92 2.08 -10.07
C THR A 52 10.42 2.23 -10.28
N GLY A 53 9.79 3.05 -9.44
CA GLY A 53 8.36 3.33 -9.48
C GLY A 53 7.46 2.20 -9.00
N ARG A 54 8.01 1.08 -8.50
CA ARG A 54 7.22 0.01 -7.88
C ARG A 54 7.08 0.26 -6.37
N VAL A 55 5.85 0.12 -5.88
CA VAL A 55 5.52 0.12 -4.45
C VAL A 55 4.66 -1.10 -4.10
N ILE A 56 4.69 -1.52 -2.84
CA ILE A 56 3.97 -2.68 -2.32
C ILE A 56 3.23 -2.31 -1.03
N PHE A 57 1.96 -2.72 -0.92
CA PHE A 57 1.19 -2.68 0.33
C PHE A 57 1.10 -4.04 1.00
N VAL A 58 1.10 -4.02 2.33
CA VAL A 58 0.83 -5.17 3.22
C VAL A 58 -0.10 -4.78 4.35
#